data_AF-A0A0C2CWL3-F1
#
_entry.id   AF-A0A0C2CWL3-F1
#
_cell.length_a   1.000
_cell.length_b   1.000
_cell.length_c   1.000
_cell.angle_alpha   90.00
_cell.angle_beta   90.00
_cell.angle_gamma   90.00
#
_symmetry.space_group_name_H-M   'P 1'
#
loop_
_entity.id
_entity.type
_entity.pdbx_description
1 polymer ?
#
loop_
_entity_poly.entity_id
_entity_poly.type
_entity_poly.pdbx_seq_one_letter_code
_entity_poly.pdbx_strand_id
1 'polypeptide(L)'
;MAAADAHTAYPAEVYENFDAFMQQVLQDTYARGAKRPEFVALVLASGELIPMAWGRVKKAGVRDLAIGAAGVVALRFGIRWLIAGPLGVILTGFTVATLISFFWSNQRDVMARRKPYKRLISDTHEKYQDIQTRYQDGRYDTGERALLVEGLLRRVLTEIEKPVEAGGDAEE
;
A
#
# COMPACT_ATOMS: atom_id res chain seq x y z
N MET A 1 -0.41 -14.01 32.39
CA MET A 1 -1.38 -12.97 31.99
C MET A 1 -1.94 -13.44 30.66
N ALA A 2 -3.13 -14.04 30.66
CA ALA A 2 -3.71 -14.62 29.45
C ALA A 2 -4.06 -13.48 28.48
N ALA A 3 -3.46 -13.47 27.29
CA ALA A 3 -3.91 -12.62 26.22
C ALA A 3 -5.36 -12.98 25.95
N ALA A 4 -6.28 -12.05 26.19
CA ALA A 4 -7.63 -12.21 25.70
C ALA A 4 -7.51 -12.27 24.18
N ASP A 5 -7.77 -13.44 23.60
CA ASP A 5 -7.98 -13.61 22.16
C ASP A 5 -9.22 -12.78 21.79
N ALA A 6 -9.02 -11.47 21.63
CA ALA A 6 -9.96 -10.66 20.90
C ALA A 6 -10.05 -11.29 19.52
N HIS A 7 -11.24 -11.77 19.14
CA HIS A 7 -11.43 -12.44 17.87
C HIS A 7 -11.27 -11.40 16.75
N THR A 8 -10.04 -11.23 16.26
CA THR A 8 -9.71 -10.22 15.24
C THR A 8 -9.97 -10.76 13.85
N ALA A 9 -10.48 -9.91 12.95
CA ALA A 9 -10.74 -10.28 11.56
C ALA A 9 -9.47 -10.43 10.71
N TYR A 10 -8.38 -9.77 11.11
CA TYR A 10 -7.11 -9.74 10.40
C TYR A 10 -5.96 -10.29 11.27
N PRO A 11 -4.78 -10.56 10.68
CA PRO A 11 -3.57 -10.87 11.44
C PRO A 11 -3.21 -9.77 12.46
N ALA A 12 -2.58 -10.14 13.57
CA ALA A 12 -2.29 -9.24 14.68
C ALA A 12 -1.48 -8.00 14.24
N GLU A 13 -0.58 -8.17 13.28
CA GLU A 13 0.33 -7.13 12.79
C GLU A 13 -0.44 -5.93 12.20
N VAL A 14 -1.61 -6.17 11.61
CA VAL A 14 -2.51 -5.14 11.04
C VAL A 14 -2.97 -4.13 12.10
N TYR A 15 -3.05 -4.57 13.35
CA TYR A 15 -3.49 -3.75 14.48
C TYR A 15 -2.34 -3.08 15.23
N GLU A 16 -1.10 -3.45 14.92
CA GLU A 16 0.09 -3.02 15.65
C GLU A 16 0.88 -1.96 14.88
N ASN A 17 0.92 -2.03 13.55
CA ASN A 17 1.67 -1.08 12.74
C ASN A 17 0.95 -0.72 11.43
N PHE A 18 1.17 0.52 10.98
CA PHE A 18 0.48 1.06 9.81
C PHE A 18 0.94 0.41 8.50
N ASP A 19 2.17 -0.10 8.44
CA ASP A 19 2.68 -0.78 7.25
C ASP A 19 1.88 -2.05 6.99
N ALA A 20 1.71 -2.94 7.98
CA ALA A 20 0.89 -4.14 7.88
C ALA A 20 -0.59 -3.81 7.58
N PHE A 21 -1.12 -2.73 8.17
CA PHE A 21 -2.44 -2.22 7.80
C PHE A 21 -2.54 -1.89 6.30
N MET A 22 -1.56 -1.17 5.75
CA MET A 22 -1.55 -0.82 4.33
C MET A 22 -1.33 -2.04 3.43
N GLN A 23 -0.53 -3.00 3.85
CA GLN A 23 -0.35 -4.28 3.15
C GLN A 23 -1.68 -5.02 3.03
N GLN A 24 -2.46 -5.08 4.11
CA GLN A 24 -3.80 -5.68 4.08
C GLN A 24 -4.76 -4.90 3.18
N VAL A 25 -4.73 -3.56 3.21
CA VAL A 25 -5.55 -2.73 2.29
C VAL A 25 -5.22 -3.03 0.83
N LEU A 26 -3.94 -3.14 0.47
CA LEU A 26 -3.50 -3.50 -0.88
C LEU A 26 -3.97 -4.91 -1.28
N GLN A 27 -3.87 -5.86 -0.35
CA GLN A 27 -4.35 -7.22 -0.52
C GLN A 27 -5.84 -7.28 -0.84
N ASP A 28 -6.65 -6.64 0.00
CA ASP A 28 -8.11 -6.67 -0.16
C ASP A 28 -8.54 -5.88 -1.40
N THR A 29 -7.88 -4.76 -1.71
CA THR A 29 -8.13 -4.00 -2.95
C THR A 29 -7.88 -4.87 -4.19
N TYR A 30 -6.79 -5.64 -4.20
CA TYR A 30 -6.49 -6.56 -5.29
C TYR A 30 -7.50 -7.71 -5.36
N ALA A 31 -7.80 -8.34 -4.23
CA ALA A 31 -8.74 -9.46 -4.16
C ALA A 31 -10.17 -9.08 -4.59
N ARG A 32 -10.56 -7.82 -4.38
CA ARG A 32 -11.85 -7.27 -4.83
C ARG A 32 -11.90 -6.87 -6.30
N GLY A 33 -10.80 -7.06 -7.05
CA GLY A 33 -10.77 -6.87 -8.49
C GLY A 33 -10.61 -5.43 -8.96
N ALA A 34 -9.90 -4.59 -8.20
CA ALA A 34 -9.56 -3.23 -8.62
C ALA A 34 -8.93 -3.22 -10.02
N LYS A 35 -9.25 -2.21 -10.86
CA LYS A 35 -8.65 -2.13 -12.19
C LYS A 35 -7.17 -1.79 -12.05
N ARG A 36 -6.37 -2.29 -13.00
CA ARG A 36 -4.91 -2.10 -13.03
C ARG A 36 -4.44 -0.65 -12.77
N PRO A 37 -5.01 0.40 -13.41
CA PRO A 37 -4.53 1.76 -13.17
C PRO A 37 -4.83 2.27 -11.76
N GLU A 38 -5.97 1.90 -11.15
CA GLU A 38 -6.28 2.25 -9.76
C GLU A 38 -5.31 1.57 -8.80
N PHE A 39 -5.10 0.26 -8.96
CA PHE A 39 -4.21 -0.51 -8.09
C PHE A 39 -2.77 0.00 -8.16
N VAL A 40 -2.24 0.23 -9.36
CA VAL A 40 -0.87 0.76 -9.52
C VAL A 40 -0.77 2.17 -8.94
N ALA A 41 -1.76 3.03 -9.12
CA ALA A 41 -1.76 4.36 -8.52
C ALA A 41 -1.78 4.32 -6.99
N LEU A 42 -2.55 3.41 -6.39
CA LEU A 42 -2.62 3.19 -4.95
C LEU A 42 -1.28 2.69 -4.40
N VAL A 43 -0.66 1.70 -5.04
CA VAL A 43 0.68 1.19 -4.66
C VAL A 43 1.76 2.28 -4.76
N LEU A 44 1.71 3.14 -5.78
CA LEU A 44 2.62 4.27 -5.90
C LEU A 44 2.33 5.39 -4.88
N ALA A 45 1.11 5.47 -4.38
CA ALA A 45 0.70 6.40 -3.34
C ALA A 45 1.09 5.92 -1.93
N SER A 46 1.07 4.60 -1.66
CA SER A 46 1.44 4.01 -0.36
C SER A 46 2.93 4.15 -0.04
N GLY A 47 3.76 4.49 -1.02
CA GLY A 47 5.15 4.88 -0.80
C GLY A 47 6.15 3.72 -0.75
N GLU A 48 5.69 2.48 -0.81
CA GLU A 48 6.55 1.28 -0.70
C GLU A 48 7.33 0.93 -1.99
N LEU A 49 7.03 1.55 -3.14
CA LEU A 49 7.70 1.19 -4.40
C LEU A 49 8.63 2.24 -5.03
N ILE A 50 8.78 3.45 -4.47
CA ILE A 50 9.44 4.54 -5.22
C ILE A 50 10.75 5.07 -4.59
N PRO A 51 10.86 5.36 -3.27
CA PRO A 51 12.02 6.11 -2.78
C PRO A 51 13.34 5.35 -2.94
N MET A 52 13.35 4.02 -2.73
CA MET A 52 14.59 3.24 -2.75
C MET A 52 15.04 2.79 -4.15
N ALA A 53 14.11 2.67 -5.10
CA ALA A 53 14.41 2.28 -6.48
C ALA A 53 14.75 3.49 -7.36
N TRP A 54 14.00 4.59 -7.25
CA TRP A 54 14.21 5.78 -8.10
C TRP A 54 15.47 6.57 -7.71
N GLY A 55 15.79 6.64 -6.41
CA GLY A 55 17.01 7.28 -5.92
C GLY A 55 18.31 6.59 -6.37
N ARG A 56 18.26 5.29 -6.67
CA ARG A 56 19.41 4.54 -7.21
C ARG A 56 19.46 4.56 -8.74
N VAL A 57 18.33 4.51 -9.44
CA VAL A 57 18.26 4.56 -10.91
C VAL A 57 18.63 5.94 -11.47
N LYS A 58 18.35 7.04 -10.76
CA LYS A 58 18.81 8.37 -11.18
C LYS A 58 20.32 8.58 -11.01
N LYS A 59 20.96 7.82 -10.11
CA LYS A 59 22.37 7.98 -9.75
C LYS A 59 23.29 6.97 -10.46
N ALA A 60 22.79 5.78 -10.74
CA ALA A 60 23.42 4.78 -11.61
C ALA A 60 22.64 4.79 -12.93
N GLY A 61 23.19 5.41 -13.97
CA GLY A 61 22.52 5.48 -15.28
C GLY A 61 22.03 4.09 -15.72
N VAL A 62 20.97 4.03 -16.53
CA VAL A 62 20.32 2.78 -16.98
C VAL A 62 21.30 1.73 -17.55
N ARG A 63 22.48 2.16 -18.00
CA ARG A 63 23.58 1.32 -18.49
C ARG A 63 24.39 0.60 -17.39
N ASP A 64 24.46 1.14 -16.17
CA ASP A 64 25.23 0.58 -15.05
C ASP A 64 24.46 -0.51 -14.29
N LEU A 65 23.14 -0.54 -14.40
CA LEU A 65 22.31 -1.59 -13.80
C LEU A 65 22.48 -2.95 -14.51
N ALA A 66 22.96 -2.93 -15.77
CA ALA A 66 23.12 -4.11 -16.61
C ALA A 66 24.48 -4.82 -16.42
N ILE A 67 25.42 -4.25 -15.65
CA ILE A 67 26.81 -4.75 -15.60
C ILE A 67 27.33 -4.76 -14.16
N GLY A 68 26.97 -5.78 -13.37
CA GLY A 68 27.74 -6.12 -12.16
C GLY A 68 26.93 -6.56 -10.95
N ALA A 69 27.61 -7.27 -10.04
CA ALA A 69 27.09 -7.93 -8.84
C ALA A 69 26.22 -7.05 -7.90
N ALA A 70 26.31 -5.73 -8.01
CA ALA A 70 25.47 -4.79 -7.27
C ALA A 70 23.98 -4.83 -7.69
N GLY A 71 23.67 -5.18 -8.94
CA GLY A 71 22.28 -5.33 -9.42
C GLY A 71 21.52 -6.46 -8.73
N VAL A 72 22.23 -7.54 -8.37
CA VAL A 72 21.66 -8.71 -7.68
C VAL A 72 21.30 -8.39 -6.23
N VAL A 73 22.06 -7.53 -5.54
CA VAL A 73 21.83 -7.20 -4.13
C VAL A 73 20.64 -6.26 -3.94
N ALA A 74 20.46 -5.26 -4.83
CA ALA A 74 19.28 -4.39 -4.81
C ALA A 74 17.98 -5.16 -5.13
N LEU A 75 18.06 -6.12 -6.06
CA LEU A 75 16.98 -7.05 -6.37
C LEU A 75 16.66 -7.94 -5.15
N ARG A 76 17.66 -8.46 -4.44
CA ARG A 76 17.47 -9.35 -3.26
C ARG A 76 16.81 -8.65 -2.07
N PHE A 77 17.09 -7.37 -1.83
CA PHE A 77 16.44 -6.59 -0.75
C PHE A 77 15.03 -6.10 -1.13
N GLY A 78 14.80 -5.70 -2.38
CA GLY A 78 13.45 -5.40 -2.88
C GLY A 78 12.55 -6.64 -2.91
N ILE A 79 13.13 -7.79 -3.27
CA ILE A 79 12.46 -9.10 -3.23
C ILE A 79 12.16 -9.53 -1.79
N ARG A 80 13.05 -9.34 -0.80
CA ARG A 80 12.75 -9.69 0.60
C ARG A 80 11.52 -8.96 1.12
N TRP A 81 11.36 -7.70 0.77
CA TRP A 81 10.19 -6.89 1.15
C TRP A 81 8.92 -7.33 0.39
N LEU A 82 9.06 -7.81 -0.85
CA LEU A 82 8.02 -8.46 -1.65
C LEU A 82 7.77 -9.94 -1.34
N ILE A 83 8.60 -10.65 -0.58
CA ILE A 83 8.52 -12.11 -0.35
C ILE A 83 8.33 -12.46 1.13
N ALA A 84 8.77 -11.63 2.07
CA ALA A 84 8.77 -11.95 3.49
C ALA A 84 7.55 -11.40 4.28
N GLY A 85 6.55 -10.83 3.61
CA GLY A 85 5.30 -10.35 4.22
C GLY A 85 4.06 -10.87 3.48
N PRO A 86 2.85 -10.66 4.02
CA PRO A 86 1.58 -11.11 3.41
C PRO A 86 1.39 -10.61 1.97
N LEU A 87 2.01 -9.48 1.60
CA LEU A 87 2.04 -9.00 0.21
C LEU A 87 2.69 -9.96 -0.80
N GLY A 88 3.61 -10.83 -0.38
CA GLY A 88 4.32 -11.74 -1.29
C GLY A 88 3.46 -12.84 -1.89
N VAL A 89 2.28 -13.07 -1.34
CA VAL A 89 1.29 -14.02 -1.87
C VAL A 89 0.42 -13.40 -2.97
N ILE A 90 0.30 -12.06 -3.01
CA ILE A 90 -0.54 -11.32 -3.98
C ILE A 90 0.10 -11.31 -5.39
N LEU A 91 1.37 -11.67 -5.49
CA LEU A 91 2.12 -11.89 -6.74
C LEU A 91 1.67 -13.11 -7.56
N THR A 92 0.55 -13.73 -7.22
CA THR A 92 -0.01 -14.88 -7.96
C THR A 92 -0.62 -14.51 -9.30
N GLY A 93 -0.98 -13.24 -9.54
CA GLY A 93 -1.55 -12.76 -10.82
C GLY A 93 -0.79 -11.64 -11.55
N PHE A 94 0.08 -10.88 -10.87
CA PHE A 94 0.92 -9.84 -11.47
C PHE A 94 2.35 -9.94 -10.97
N THR A 95 3.31 -10.08 -11.87
CA THR A 95 4.72 -9.89 -11.51
C THR A 95 5.00 -8.40 -11.27
N VAL A 96 5.97 -8.10 -10.40
CA VAL A 96 6.49 -6.74 -10.20
C VAL A 96 6.89 -6.11 -11.54
N ALA A 97 7.48 -6.89 -12.44
CA ALA A 97 7.85 -6.46 -13.78
C ALA A 97 6.63 -5.99 -14.59
N THR A 98 5.52 -6.73 -14.54
CA THR A 98 4.27 -6.36 -15.24
C THR A 98 3.68 -5.04 -14.72
N LEU A 99 3.73 -4.80 -13.41
CA LEU A 99 3.27 -3.53 -12.82
C LEU A 99 4.14 -2.36 -13.27
N ILE A 100 5.46 -2.56 -13.33
CA ILE A 100 6.41 -1.55 -13.82
C ILE A 100 6.17 -1.24 -15.30
N SER A 101 6.06 -2.27 -16.15
CA SER A 101 5.77 -2.10 -17.58
C SER A 101 4.43 -1.38 -17.79
N PHE A 102 3.38 -1.78 -17.07
CA PHE A 102 2.08 -1.12 -17.13
C PHE A 102 2.19 0.36 -16.72
N PHE A 103 2.90 0.65 -15.63
CA PHE A 103 3.09 2.03 -15.17
C PHE A 103 3.74 2.90 -16.25
N TRP A 104 4.81 2.44 -16.90
CA TRP A 104 5.45 3.22 -17.97
C TRP A 104 4.53 3.42 -19.17
N SER A 105 3.78 2.41 -19.57
CA SER A 105 2.81 2.54 -20.68
C SER A 105 1.61 3.44 -20.35
N ASN A 106 1.27 3.60 -19.06
CA ASN A 106 0.06 4.31 -18.61
C ASN A 106 0.36 5.45 -17.61
N GLN A 107 1.56 6.02 -17.67
CA GLN A 107 2.07 6.92 -16.64
C GLN A 107 1.14 8.11 -16.37
N ARG A 108 0.55 8.69 -17.43
CA ARG A 108 -0.33 9.86 -17.30
C ARG A 108 -1.59 9.54 -16.49
N ASP A 109 -2.29 8.46 -16.84
CA ASP A 109 -3.51 8.02 -16.16
C ASP A 109 -3.22 7.62 -14.69
N VAL A 110 -2.15 6.85 -14.47
CA VAL A 110 -1.73 6.45 -13.12
C VAL A 110 -1.36 7.66 -12.26
N MET A 111 -0.63 8.64 -12.81
CA MET A 111 -0.25 9.83 -12.05
C MET A 111 -1.44 10.74 -11.74
N ALA A 112 -2.44 10.84 -12.62
CA ALA A 112 -3.67 11.59 -12.36
C ALA A 112 -4.43 11.04 -11.15
N ARG A 113 -4.48 9.71 -11.01
CA ARG A 113 -5.15 9.00 -9.91
C ARG A 113 -4.35 8.97 -8.61
N ARG A 114 -3.04 9.26 -8.64
CA ARG A 114 -2.17 9.17 -7.45
C ARG A 114 -2.53 10.20 -6.38
N LYS A 115 -2.85 11.44 -6.76
CA LYS A 115 -3.10 12.54 -5.81
C LYS A 115 -4.23 12.22 -4.80
N PRO A 116 -5.43 11.76 -5.22
CA PRO A 116 -6.48 11.40 -4.27
C PRO A 116 -6.07 10.26 -3.34
N TYR A 117 -5.38 9.23 -3.85
CA TYR A 117 -4.89 8.14 -2.98
C TYR A 117 -3.86 8.60 -1.96
N LYS A 118 -2.94 9.49 -2.31
CA LYS A 118 -2.00 10.05 -1.32
C LYS A 118 -2.72 10.77 -0.18
N ARG A 119 -3.78 11.51 -0.48
CA ARG A 119 -4.58 12.19 0.54
C ARG A 119 -5.32 11.19 1.41
N LEU A 120 -5.99 10.21 0.78
CA LEU A 120 -6.68 9.15 1.52
C LEU A 120 -5.75 8.42 2.49
N ILE A 121 -4.54 8.06 2.04
CA ILE A 121 -3.55 7.35 2.87
C ILE A 121 -3.07 8.25 4.01
N SER A 122 -2.81 9.54 3.76
CA SER A 122 -2.42 10.50 4.80
C SER A 122 -3.50 10.63 5.87
N ASP A 123 -4.75 10.87 5.46
CA ASP A 123 -5.89 11.02 6.37
C ASP A 123 -6.16 9.73 7.16
N THR A 124 -5.88 8.58 6.55
CA THR A 124 -6.00 7.27 7.19
C THR A 124 -4.91 7.05 8.21
N HIS A 125 -3.67 7.41 7.87
CA HIS A 125 -2.53 7.32 8.78
C HIS A 125 -2.75 8.15 10.04
N GLU A 126 -3.24 9.38 9.90
CA GLU A 126 -3.58 10.24 11.04
C GLU A 126 -4.63 9.60 11.95
N LYS A 127 -5.70 9.03 11.37
CA LYS A 127 -6.75 8.32 12.13
C LYS A 127 -6.23 7.07 12.82
N TYR A 128 -5.40 6.29 12.12
CA TYR A 128 -4.77 5.10 12.68
C TYR A 128 -3.90 5.48 13.88
N GLN A 129 -3.07 6.51 13.74
CA GLN A 129 -2.22 7.00 14.84
C GLN A 129 -3.03 7.53 16.02
N ASP A 130 -4.15 8.24 15.79
CA ASP A 130 -5.05 8.68 16.86
C ASP A 130 -5.64 7.48 17.63
N ILE A 131 -6.09 6.44 16.93
CA ILE A 131 -6.57 5.19 17.55
C ILE A 131 -5.47 4.56 18.41
N GLN A 132 -4.24 4.44 17.88
CA GLN A 132 -3.12 3.84 18.61
C GLN A 132 -2.73 4.67 19.84
N THR A 133 -2.70 5.98 19.71
CA THR A 133 -2.35 6.91 20.81
C THR A 133 -3.37 6.77 21.93
N ARG A 134 -4.67 6.78 21.61
CA ARG A 134 -5.73 6.63 22.61
C ARG A 134 -5.73 5.25 23.27
N TYR A 135 -5.39 4.20 22.53
CA TYR A 135 -5.18 2.88 23.11
C TYR A 135 -4.00 2.86 24.09
N GLN A 136 -2.86 3.45 23.72
CA GLN A 136 -1.68 3.55 24.58
C GLN A 136 -1.95 4.39 25.83
N ASP A 137 -2.77 5.43 25.72
CA ASP A 137 -3.26 6.25 26.83
C ASP A 137 -4.32 5.53 27.70
N GLY A 138 -4.67 4.28 27.39
CA GLY A 138 -5.65 3.47 28.12
C GLY A 138 -7.10 3.94 27.94
N ARG A 139 -7.38 4.77 26.92
CA ARG A 139 -8.75 5.22 26.60
C ARG A 139 -9.55 4.20 25.82
N TYR A 140 -8.87 3.22 25.23
CA TYR A 140 -9.49 2.07 24.55
C TYR A 140 -8.92 0.77 25.10
N ASP A 141 -9.77 -0.24 25.23
CA ASP A 141 -9.30 -1.61 25.39
C ASP A 141 -8.86 -2.24 24.05
N THR A 142 -8.32 -3.46 24.12
CA THR A 142 -7.80 -4.17 22.93
C THR A 142 -8.89 -4.47 21.90
N GLY A 143 -10.11 -4.77 22.34
CA GLY A 143 -11.24 -5.07 21.46
C GLY A 143 -11.79 -3.80 20.79
N GLU A 144 -11.92 -2.71 21.55
CA GLU A 144 -12.30 -1.40 21.02
C GLU A 144 -11.31 -0.91 19.97
N ARG A 145 -10.00 -1.02 20.24
CA ARG A 145 -8.95 -0.72 19.25
C ARG A 145 -9.14 -1.56 17.99
N ALA A 146 -9.38 -2.86 18.14
CA ALA A 146 -9.54 -3.77 17.00
C ALA A 146 -10.72 -3.36 16.12
N LEU A 147 -11.89 -3.09 16.70
CA LEU A 147 -13.07 -2.66 15.97
C LEU A 147 -12.87 -1.33 15.24
N LEU A 148 -12.17 -0.38 15.85
CA LEU A 148 -11.85 0.91 15.23
C LEU A 148 -10.89 0.76 14.04
N VAL A 149 -9.85 -0.06 14.19
CA VAL A 149 -8.90 -0.35 13.09
C VAL A 149 -9.61 -1.09 11.95
N GLU A 150 -10.46 -2.07 12.26
CA GLU A 150 -11.24 -2.79 11.25
C GLU A 150 -12.24 -1.87 10.52
N GLY A 151 -12.92 -0.99 11.26
CA GLY A 151 -13.82 0.01 10.69
C GLY A 151 -13.08 0.99 9.78
N LEU A 152 -11.87 1.41 10.18
CA LEU A 152 -11.00 2.24 9.36
C LEU A 152 -10.59 1.53 8.07
N LEU A 153 -10.17 0.26 8.16
CA LEU A 153 -9.78 -0.54 7.00
C LEU A 153 -10.93 -0.67 6.00
N ARG A 154 -12.14 -1.04 6.48
CA ARG A 154 -13.34 -1.14 5.63
C ARG A 154 -13.66 0.19 4.96
N ARG A 155 -13.58 1.30 5.69
CA ARG A 155 -13.80 2.64 5.14
C ARG A 155 -12.80 2.95 4.03
N VAL A 156 -11.52 2.66 4.23
CA VAL A 156 -10.48 2.89 3.21
C VAL A 156 -10.77 2.10 1.94
N LEU A 157 -11.14 0.82 2.07
CA LEU A 157 -11.52 -0.01 0.91
C LEU A 157 -12.72 0.57 0.17
N THR A 158 -13.75 1.01 0.88
CA THR A 158 -14.91 1.69 0.27
C THR A 158 -14.51 2.97 -0.45
N GLU A 159 -13.61 3.79 0.11
CA GLU A 159 -13.13 5.00 -0.57
C GLU A 159 -12.28 4.69 -1.81
N ILE A 160 -11.51 3.59 -1.80
CA ILE A 160 -10.72 3.14 -2.96
C ILE A 160 -11.61 2.68 -4.11
N GLU A 161 -12.70 1.98 -3.80
CA GLU A 161 -13.67 1.46 -4.78
C GLU A 161 -14.51 2.54 -5.45
N LYS A 162 -14.60 3.74 -4.85
CA LYS A 162 -15.32 4.84 -5.48
C LYS A 162 -14.68 5.16 -6.83
N PRO A 163 -15.50 5.41 -7.88
CA PRO A 163 -14.97 5.88 -9.14
C PRO A 163 -14.19 7.17 -8.86
N VAL A 164 -12.91 7.17 -9.21
CA VAL A 164 -12.17 8.43 -9.32
C VAL A 164 -12.84 9.13 -10.49
N GLU A 165 -13.60 10.19 -10.21
CA GLU A 165 -14.07 11.07 -11.28
C GLU A 165 -12.82 11.54 -12.02
N ALA A 166 -12.62 10.98 -13.22
CA ALA A 166 -11.67 11.51 -14.16
C ALA A 166 -12.10 12.97 -14.32
N GLY A 167 -11.20 13.90 -13.96
CA GLY A 167 -11.50 15.32 -13.94
C GLY A 167 -12.34 15.66 -15.17
N GLY A 168 -13.51 16.24 -14.89
CA GLY A 168 -14.56 16.49 -15.85
C GLY A 168 -14.03 16.99 -17.17
N ASP A 169 -14.65 16.47 -18.21
CA ASP A 169 -14.46 16.87 -19.57
C ASP A 169 -14.44 18.39 -19.73
N ALA A 170 -13.71 18.79 -20.76
CA ALA A 170 -13.74 20.12 -21.32
C ALA A 170 -15.18 20.62 -21.53
N GLU A 171 -15.56 21.62 -20.76
CA GLU A 171 -16.59 22.62 -21.05
C GLU A 171 -15.93 23.92 -20.55
N GLU A 172 -15.61 24.95 -21.33
CA GLU A 172 -16.12 25.52 -22.58
C GLU A 172 -14.99 26.30 -23.29
#